data_AF-A0A0Q2UNK5-F1
#
_entry.id   AF-A0A0Q2UNK5-F1
#
_cell.length_a   1.000
_cell.length_b   1.000
_cell.length_c   1.000
_cell.angle_alpha   90.00
_cell.angle_beta   90.00
_cell.angle_gamma   90.00
#
_symmetry.space_group_name_H-M   'P 1'
#
loop_
_entity.id
_entity.type
_entity.pdbx_description
1 polymer ?
#
loop_
_entity_poly.entity_id
_entity_poly.type
_entity_poly.pdbx_seq_one_letter_code
_entity_poly.pdbx_strand_id
1 'polypeptide(L)'
;MPVDVPEVKGVRKLLEDLNEKALIARLDSFLRLNEGLETKKGEDFIKVSIMGFLEGILVSLRRKYPENSEVRGLLEVVSARRQELDELFRKPAMQNLRVE
;
A
#
# COMPACT_ATOMS: atom_id res chain seq x y z
N MET A 1 -14.99 -9.46 2.30
CA MET A 1 -13.70 -10.20 2.36
C MET A 1 -12.63 -9.15 2.42
N PRO A 2 -11.56 -9.29 3.21
CA PRO A 2 -10.51 -8.29 3.21
C PRO A 2 -9.96 -8.11 1.79
N VAL A 3 -9.75 -6.86 1.41
CA VAL A 3 -9.20 -6.48 0.10
C VAL A 3 -7.86 -7.18 -0.11
N ASP A 4 -7.74 -7.94 -1.21
CA ASP A 4 -6.51 -8.67 -1.53
C ASP A 4 -5.46 -7.72 -2.12
N VAL A 5 -4.41 -7.47 -1.34
CA VAL A 5 -3.23 -6.70 -1.73
C VAL A 5 -2.00 -7.55 -1.44
N PRO A 6 -1.50 -8.33 -2.43
CA PRO A 6 -0.44 -9.32 -2.21
C PRO A 6 0.86 -8.70 -1.69
N GLU A 7 1.14 -7.44 -2.05
CA GLU A 7 2.32 -6.67 -1.63
C GLU A 7 2.40 -6.52 -0.11
N VAL A 8 1.25 -6.55 0.59
CA VAL A 8 1.20 -6.50 2.06
C VAL A 8 2.01 -7.63 2.69
N LYS A 9 1.95 -8.84 2.11
CA LYS A 9 2.70 -10.00 2.63
C LYS A 9 4.20 -9.80 2.49
N GLY A 10 4.63 -9.28 1.33
CA GLY A 10 6.04 -8.96 1.07
C GLY A 10 6.56 -7.89 2.05
N VAL A 11 5.80 -6.81 2.24
CA VAL A 11 6.19 -5.74 3.16
C VAL A 11 6.19 -6.21 4.60
N ARG A 12 5.19 -6.99 5.03
CA ARG A 12 5.17 -7.58 6.38
C ARG A 12 6.42 -8.41 6.64
N LYS A 13 6.74 -9.34 5.73
CA LYS A 13 7.91 -10.20 5.88
C LYS A 13 9.19 -9.38 6.00
N LEU A 14 9.37 -8.38 5.14
CA LEU A 14 10.53 -7.47 5.22
C LEU A 14 10.61 -6.75 6.57
N LEU A 15 9.48 -6.29 7.12
CA LEU A 15 9.44 -5.66 8.44
C LEU A 15 9.78 -6.64 9.57
N GLU A 16 9.38 -7.91 9.46
CA GLU A 16 9.74 -8.98 10.39
C GLU A 16 11.25 -9.26 10.34
N ASP A 17 11.81 -9.40 9.13
CA ASP A 17 13.24 -9.65 8.89
C ASP A 17 14.12 -8.49 9.40
N LEU A 18 13.62 -7.24 9.31
CA LEU A 18 14.28 -6.04 9.84
C LEU A 18 13.97 -5.75 11.32
N ASN A 19 13.17 -6.59 11.98
CA ASN A 19 12.73 -6.44 13.37
C ASN A 19 12.01 -5.09 13.66
N GLU A 20 11.27 -4.57 12.68
CA GLU A 20 10.54 -3.29 12.74
C GLU A 20 9.15 -3.44 13.39
N LYS A 21 9.11 -3.95 14.63
CA LYS A 21 7.85 -4.29 15.33
C LYS A 21 6.83 -3.15 15.40
N ALA A 22 7.28 -1.90 15.55
CA ALA A 22 6.40 -0.74 15.57
C ALA A 22 5.75 -0.47 14.21
N LEU A 23 6.46 -0.71 13.10
CA LEU A 23 5.90 -0.57 11.76
C LEU A 23 4.93 -1.70 11.43
N ILE A 24 5.18 -2.93 11.91
CA ILE A 24 4.24 -4.06 11.79
C ILE A 24 2.90 -3.70 12.45
N ALA A 25 2.93 -3.21 13.69
CA ALA A 25 1.72 -2.82 14.41
C ALA A 25 0.95 -1.67 13.70
N ARG A 26 1.68 -0.73 13.08
CA ARG A 26 1.06 0.33 12.27
C ARG A 26 0.44 -0.21 10.99
N LEU A 27 1.09 -1.15 10.31
CA LEU A 27 0.54 -1.84 9.16
C LEU A 27 -0.75 -2.57 9.51
N ASP A 28 -0.76 -3.35 10.60
CA ASP A 28 -1.95 -4.04 11.09
C ASP A 28 -3.11 -3.09 11.36
N SER A 29 -2.81 -1.98 12.04
CA SER A 29 -3.81 -0.96 12.36
C SER A 29 -4.38 -0.31 11.10
N PHE A 30 -3.51 0.00 10.13
CA PHE A 30 -3.92 0.63 8.88
C PHE A 30 -4.81 -0.29 8.03
N LEU A 31 -4.47 -1.58 7.93
CA LEU A 31 -5.26 -2.57 7.20
C LEU A 31 -6.65 -2.73 7.83
N ARG A 32 -6.72 -2.86 9.16
CA ARG A 32 -8.00 -2.97 9.89
C ARG A 32 -8.89 -1.74 9.70
N LEU A 33 -8.31 -0.55 9.70
CA LEU A 33 -9.06 0.69 9.43
C LEU A 33 -9.64 0.69 8.02
N ASN A 34 -8.89 0.21 7.03
CA ASN A 34 -9.31 0.16 5.64
C ASN A 34 -10.39 -0.91 5.37
N GLU A 35 -10.33 -2.07 6.03
CA GLU A 35 -11.41 -3.07 6.00
C GLU A 35 -12.76 -2.45 6.46
N GLY A 36 -12.72 -1.59 7.49
CA GLY A 36 -13.92 -0.88 7.96
C GLY A 36 -14.45 0.20 6.99
N LEU A 37 -13.64 0.63 6.01
CA LEU A 37 -13.99 1.66 5.02
C LEU A 37 -14.37 1.07 3.66
N GLU A 38 -14.05 -0.20 3.39
CA GLU A 38 -14.27 -0.87 2.11
C GLU A 38 -15.71 -0.73 1.59
N THR A 39 -16.70 -0.99 2.46
CA THR A 39 -18.13 -0.90 2.11
C THR A 39 -18.59 0.52 1.77
N LYS A 40 -17.85 1.56 2.18
CA LYS A 40 -18.19 2.97 1.99
C LYS A 40 -17.42 3.63 0.85
N LYS A 41 -16.23 3.12 0.53
CA LYS A 41 -15.29 3.76 -0.41
C LYS A 41 -15.01 2.92 -1.65
N GLY A 42 -15.38 1.65 -1.64
CA GLY A 42 -15.11 0.71 -2.73
C GLY A 42 -13.72 0.09 -2.62
N GLU A 43 -13.61 -1.13 -3.13
CA GLU A 43 -12.40 -1.96 -3.06
C GLU A 43 -11.18 -1.27 -3.69
N ASP A 44 -11.37 -0.61 -4.83
CA ASP A 44 -10.31 0.06 -5.58
C ASP A 44 -9.68 1.22 -4.82
N PHE A 45 -10.50 2.03 -4.13
CA PHE A 45 -10.01 3.09 -3.28
C PHE A 45 -9.13 2.55 -2.14
N ILE A 46 -9.56 1.42 -1.55
CA ILE A 46 -8.81 0.76 -0.49
C ILE A 46 -7.48 0.22 -1.01
N LYS A 47 -7.45 -0.40 -2.19
CA LYS A 47 -6.20 -0.88 -2.83
C LYS A 47 -5.21 0.26 -3.02
N VAL A 48 -5.64 1.38 -3.60
CA VAL A 48 -4.78 2.57 -3.79
C VAL A 48 -4.27 3.11 -2.45
N SER A 49 -5.15 3.19 -1.44
CA SER A 49 -4.79 3.66 -0.10
C SER A 49 -3.73 2.78 0.56
N ILE A 50 -3.90 1.45 0.51
CA ILE A 50 -2.93 0.47 1.03
C ILE A 50 -1.62 0.59 0.28
N MET A 51 -1.64 0.61 -1.06
CA MET A 51 -0.42 0.73 -1.88
C MET A 51 0.36 2.02 -1.58
N GLY A 52 -0.32 3.16 -1.42
CA GLY A 52 0.32 4.42 -1.02
C GLY A 52 0.95 4.34 0.38
N PHE A 53 0.29 3.68 1.31
CA PHE A 53 0.84 3.48 2.66
C PHE A 53 2.07 2.56 2.65
N LEU A 54 2.03 1.46 1.90
CA LEU A 54 3.18 0.55 1.73
C LEU A 54 4.37 1.28 1.11
N GLU A 55 4.16 2.08 0.06
CA GLU A 55 5.22 2.88 -0.55
C GLU A 55 5.83 3.87 0.47
N GLY A 56 5.02 4.53 1.29
CA GLY A 56 5.49 5.43 2.34
C GLY A 56 6.37 4.74 3.40
N ILE A 57 6.01 3.51 3.79
CA ILE A 57 6.86 2.67 4.65
C ILE A 57 8.19 2.39 3.98
N LEU A 58 8.17 1.92 2.73
CA LEU A 58 9.36 1.50 2.00
C LEU A 58 10.31 2.67 1.69
N VAL A 59 9.78 3.86 1.37
CA VAL A 59 10.58 5.10 1.23
C VAL A 59 11.29 5.44 2.55
N SER A 60 10.60 5.28 3.68
CA SER A 60 11.18 5.53 5.00
C SER A 60 12.26 4.50 5.34
N LEU A 61 12.00 3.21 5.04
CA LEU A 61 12.98 2.14 5.21
C LEU A 61 14.19 2.33 4.30
N ARG A 62 14.03 2.79 3.06
CA ARG A 62 15.16 3.06 2.16
C ARG A 62 16.10 4.12 2.72
N ARG A 63 15.58 5.10 3.47
CA ARG A 63 16.41 6.10 4.16
C ARG A 63 17.16 5.49 5.35
N LYS A 64 16.53 4.56 6.07
CA LYS A 64 17.11 3.89 7.25
C LYS A 64 18.10 2.77 6.89
N TYR A 65 17.86 2.08 5.78
CA TYR A 65 18.62 0.93 5.27
C TYR A 65 18.99 1.13 3.78
N PRO A 66 19.86 2.11 3.45
CA PRO A 66 20.13 2.52 2.06
C PRO A 66 20.74 1.41 1.18
N GLU A 67 21.54 0.54 1.78
CA GLU A 67 22.23 -0.56 1.10
C GLU A 67 21.43 -1.86 1.06
N ASN A 68 20.24 -1.90 1.67
CA ASN A 68 19.40 -3.09 1.66
C ASN A 68 18.70 -3.24 0.30
N SER A 69 19.13 -4.23 -0.48
CA SER A 69 18.60 -4.52 -1.82
C SER A 69 17.15 -5.00 -1.80
N GLU A 70 16.70 -5.68 -0.74
CA GLU A 70 15.31 -6.14 -0.60
C GLU A 70 14.36 -4.96 -0.41
N VAL A 71 14.73 -3.98 0.43
CA VAL A 71 13.97 -2.72 0.59
C VAL A 71 13.83 -2.01 -0.75
N ARG A 72 14.91 -1.95 -1.53
CA ARG A 72 14.92 -1.30 -2.84
C ARG A 72 14.05 -2.04 -3.86
N GLY A 73 14.23 -3.34 -4.00
CA GLY A 73 13.46 -4.15 -4.94
C GLY A 73 11.97 -4.15 -4.60
N LEU A 74 11.62 -4.22 -3.31
CA LEU A 74 10.22 -4.18 -2.91
C LEU A 74 9.60 -2.79 -3.13
N LEU A 75 10.37 -1.71 -2.91
CA LEU A 75 9.91 -0.35 -3.24
C LEU A 75 9.62 -0.20 -4.74
N GLU A 76 10.50 -0.70 -5.60
CA GLU A 76 10.31 -0.64 -7.06
C GLU A 76 9.03 -1.37 -7.49
N VAL A 77 8.79 -2.58 -6.96
CA VAL A 77 7.57 -3.35 -7.24
C VAL A 77 6.32 -2.60 -6.78
N VAL A 78 6.32 -2.09 -5.54
CA VAL A 78 5.16 -1.37 -4.97
C VAL A 78 4.90 -0.07 -5.73
N SER A 79 5.94 0.70 -6.05
CA SER A 79 5.82 1.94 -6.82
C SER A 79 5.26 1.70 -8.22
N ALA A 80 5.76 0.68 -8.94
CA ALA A 80 5.26 0.32 -10.27
C ALA A 80 3.78 -0.06 -10.20
N ARG A 81 3.40 -0.92 -9.25
CA ARG A 81 2.02 -1.36 -9.09
C ARG A 81 1.08 -0.21 -8.68
N ARG A 82 1.54 0.72 -7.83
CA ARG A 82 0.76 1.91 -7.49
C ARG A 82 0.55 2.80 -8.72
N GLN A 83 1.56 2.98 -9.57
CA GLN A 83 1.42 3.74 -10.81
C GLN A 83 0.41 3.11 -11.76
N GLU A 84 0.43 1.78 -11.93
CA GLU A 84 -0.58 1.07 -12.74
C GLU A 84 -2.00 1.32 -12.22
N LEU A 85 -2.20 1.23 -10.90
CA LEU A 85 -3.50 1.54 -10.29
C LEU A 85 -3.88 3.01 -10.49
N ASP A 86 -2.97 3.95 -10.22
CA ASP A 86 -3.20 5.37 -10.44
C ASP A 86 -3.57 5.68 -11.90
N GLU A 87 -2.98 4.99 -12.88
CA GLU A 87 -3.30 5.15 -14.31
C GLU A 87 -4.67 4.57 -14.68
N LEU A 88 -5.00 3.38 -14.16
CA LEU A 88 -6.33 2.79 -14.33
C LEU A 88 -7.43 3.71 -13.78
N PHE A 89 -7.14 4.39 -12.65
CA PHE A 89 -8.09 5.25 -11.97
C PHE A 89 -8.05 6.74 -12.40
N ARG A 90 -6.95 7.20 -13.04
CA ARG A 90 -6.87 8.54 -13.67
C ARG A 90 -7.58 8.62 -15.01
N LYS A 91 -7.86 7.50 -15.69
CA LYS A 91 -8.65 7.53 -16.92
C LYS A 91 -10.07 8.03 -16.61
N PRO A 92 -10.63 8.98 -17.39
CA PRO A 92 -11.82 9.77 -17.04
C PRO A 92 -13.14 8.99 -16.85
N ALA A 93 -13.14 7.66 -16.89
CA ALA A 93 -14.30 6.84 -16.52
C ALA A 93 -14.72 7.02 -15.05
N MET A 94 -13.85 7.53 -14.17
CA MET A 94 -14.17 7.92 -12.79
C MET A 94 -14.41 9.43 -12.59
N GLN A 95 -14.70 10.19 -13.65
CA GLN A 95 -15.05 11.62 -13.52
C GLN A 95 -16.56 11.86 -13.33
N ASN A 96 -17.38 10.81 -13.39
CA ASN A 96 -18.84 10.89 -13.25
C ASN A 96 -19.37 10.66 -11.82
N LEU A 97 -18.52 10.66 -10.79
CA LEU A 97 -18.95 10.90 -9.40
C LEU A 97 -19.11 12.40 -9.15
N ARG A 98 -19.84 13.09 -10.03
CA ARG A 98 -20.48 14.35 -9.68
C ARG A 98 -21.84 13.98 -9.10
N VAL A 99 -21.99 14.23 -7.81
CA VAL A 99 -23.28 14.22 -7.14
C VAL A 99 -24.09 15.36 -7.78
N GLU A 100 -25.07 15.02 -8.62
CA GLU A 100 -26.22 15.87 -8.89
C GLU A 100 -27.31 15.59 -7.86
#